data_AF-A0AAV6LPG3-F1
#
_entry.id   AF-A0AAV6LPG3-F1
#
_cell.length_a   1.000
_cell.length_b   1.000
_cell.length_c   1.000
_cell.angle_alpha   90.00
_cell.angle_beta   90.00
_cell.angle_gamma   90.00
#
_symmetry.space_group_name_H-M   'P 1'
#
loop_
_entity.id
_entity.type
_entity.pdbx_description
1 polymer ?
#
loop_
_entity_poly.entity_id
_entity_poly.type
_entity_poly.pdbx_seq_one_letter_code
_entity_poly.pdbx_strand_id
1 'polypeptide(L)'
;MSFSSVSSGCSLTRQRKCLCGDEVVLKPSGTDMNPGRRFPGCPKYPIGKMEKQIKYMKEKAKSFEDKVKEYEKKAQEYKDKAKEFDNMTQVYEWKIKEMNRMERKFWMKLLVALLGLVGGCLFFNYWVKDEGIALPR
;
A
#
# COMPACT_ATOMS: atom_id res chain seq x y z
N MET A 1 -46.74 46.07 -36.03
CA MET A 1 -46.19 45.41 -37.22
C MET A 1 -45.48 44.15 -36.75
N SER A 2 -46.08 42.99 -36.99
CA SER A 2 -45.58 41.70 -36.50
C SER A 2 -44.65 41.10 -37.55
N PHE A 3 -43.37 40.92 -37.21
CA PHE A 3 -42.43 40.18 -38.06
C PHE A 3 -42.58 38.69 -37.77
N SER A 4 -43.35 38.01 -38.62
CA SER A 4 -43.39 36.55 -38.67
C SER A 4 -42.12 36.05 -39.33
N SER A 5 -41.19 35.54 -38.52
CA SER A 5 -40.02 34.80 -38.99
C SER A 5 -40.47 33.46 -39.60
N VAL A 6 -40.47 33.41 -40.93
CA VAL A 6 -40.68 32.18 -41.69
C VAL A 6 -39.48 31.27 -41.44
N SER A 7 -39.66 30.31 -40.52
CA SER A 7 -38.74 29.19 -40.36
C SER A 7 -38.75 28.39 -41.65
N SER A 8 -37.65 28.49 -42.41
CA SER A 8 -37.39 27.66 -43.58
C SER A 8 -37.23 26.22 -43.11
N GLY A 9 -38.34 25.48 -43.12
CA GLY A 9 -38.37 24.05 -42.89
C GLY A 9 -37.53 23.36 -43.96
N CYS A 10 -36.24 23.15 -43.67
CA CYS A 10 -35.38 22.27 -44.44
C CYS A 10 -36.04 20.90 -44.50
N SER A 11 -36.57 20.57 -45.68
CA SER A 11 -37.17 19.29 -46.00
C SER A 11 -36.08 18.20 -46.03
N LEU A 12 -35.75 17.68 -44.85
CA LEU A 12 -34.92 16.48 -44.65
C LEU A 12 -35.57 15.18 -45.17
N THR A 13 -36.55 15.27 -46.07
CA THR A 13 -37.33 14.13 -46.59
C THR A 13 -36.70 13.42 -47.78
N ARG A 14 -35.48 13.75 -48.22
CA ARG A 14 -34.92 13.25 -49.49
C ARG A 14 -33.66 12.38 -49.45
N GLN A 15 -33.29 11.80 -48.30
CA GLN A 15 -32.35 10.67 -48.28
C GLN A 15 -32.93 9.51 -47.48
N ARG A 16 -33.73 8.67 -48.15
CA ARG A 16 -34.23 7.39 -47.60
C ARG A 16 -33.19 6.27 -47.62
N LYS A 17 -31.95 6.58 -48.01
CA LYS A 17 -30.87 5.62 -48.14
C LYS A 17 -29.72 5.94 -47.19
N CYS A 18 -29.21 4.91 -46.56
CA CYS A 18 -27.97 4.90 -45.81
C CYS A 18 -26.78 5.25 -46.72
N LEU A 19 -25.66 5.70 -46.14
CA LEU A 19 -24.36 5.82 -46.83
C LEU A 19 -23.89 4.49 -47.47
N CYS A 20 -24.39 3.38 -46.95
CA CYS A 20 -24.19 2.02 -47.44
C CYS A 20 -25.10 1.61 -48.61
N GLY A 21 -25.98 2.51 -49.09
CA GLY A 21 -26.90 2.28 -50.21
C GLY A 21 -28.24 1.64 -49.85
N ASP A 22 -28.36 1.00 -48.68
CA ASP A 22 -29.58 0.33 -48.21
C ASP A 22 -30.65 1.33 -47.72
N GLU A 23 -31.91 0.92 -47.71
CA GLU A 23 -33.00 1.72 -47.13
C GLU A 23 -32.88 1.87 -45.61
N VAL A 24 -33.25 3.04 -45.12
CA VAL A 24 -33.24 3.36 -43.70
C VAL A 24 -34.37 2.61 -42.98
N VAL A 25 -34.04 1.95 -41.87
CA VAL A 25 -35.01 1.20 -41.05
C VAL A 25 -35.22 1.92 -39.73
N LEU A 26 -36.46 1.99 -39.25
CA LEU A 26 -36.76 2.51 -37.92
C LEU A 26 -36.33 1.50 -36.86
N LYS A 27 -35.27 1.80 -36.11
CA LYS A 27 -34.80 1.01 -34.98
C LYS A 27 -35.17 1.69 -33.65
N PRO A 28 -35.57 0.93 -32.61
CA PRO A 28 -35.77 1.50 -31.28
C PRO A 28 -34.44 2.00 -30.71
N SER A 29 -34.49 3.05 -29.88
CA SER A 29 -33.33 3.52 -29.11
C SER A 29 -32.87 2.43 -28.14
N GLY A 30 -31.55 2.24 -28.06
CA GLY A 30 -30.90 1.35 -27.10
C GLY A 30 -30.44 2.05 -25.82
N THR A 31 -30.83 3.32 -25.61
CA THR A 31 -30.43 4.09 -24.42
C THR A 31 -31.57 4.19 -23.43
N ASP A 32 -31.26 4.04 -22.13
CA ASP A 32 -32.23 4.16 -21.03
C ASP A 32 -32.90 5.54 -20.97
N MET A 33 -32.25 6.58 -21.52
CA MET A 33 -32.79 7.93 -21.58
C MET A 33 -33.92 8.12 -22.61
N ASN A 34 -34.21 7.13 -23.47
CA ASN A 34 -35.26 7.26 -24.48
C ASN A 34 -35.89 5.90 -24.85
N PRO A 35 -36.63 5.27 -23.92
CA PRO A 35 -37.23 3.96 -24.16
C PRO A 35 -38.33 4.06 -25.24
N GLY A 36 -38.34 3.12 -26.19
CA GLY A 36 -39.40 2.99 -27.20
C GLY A 36 -39.37 4.00 -28.34
N ARG A 37 -38.61 5.10 -28.24
CA ARG A 37 -38.46 6.06 -29.34
C ARG A 37 -37.72 5.42 -30.51
N ARG A 38 -38.31 5.49 -31.70
CA ARG A 38 -37.72 4.94 -32.93
C ARG A 38 -36.93 6.00 -33.66
N PHE A 39 -35.75 5.62 -34.13
CA PHE A 39 -34.86 6.47 -34.90
C PHE A 39 -34.57 5.83 -36.26
N PRO A 40 -34.46 6.63 -37.33
CA PRO A 40 -33.96 6.15 -38.61
C PRO A 40 -32.51 5.67 -38.45
N GLY A 41 -32.26 4.40 -38.74
CA GLY A 41 -30.94 3.77 -38.61
C GLY A 41 -30.61 2.86 -39.79
N CYS A 42 -29.32 2.68 -40.03
CA CYS A 42 -28.84 1.74 -41.04
C CYS A 42 -29.16 0.28 -40.60
N PRO A 43 -29.70 -0.58 -41.49
CA PRO A 43 -29.94 -1.98 -41.17
C PRO A 43 -28.63 -2.71 -40.84
N LYS A 44 -27.56 -2.46 -41.59
CA LYS A 44 -26.21 -3.01 -41.41
C LYS A 44 -25.41 -2.40 -40.24
N TYR A 45 -25.98 -1.45 -39.48
CA TYR A 45 -25.26 -0.87 -38.34
C TYR A 45 -24.85 -1.97 -37.34
N PRO A 46 -23.56 -2.08 -36.96
CA PRO A 46 -23.01 -3.26 -36.29
C PRO A 46 -23.30 -3.27 -34.77
N ILE A 47 -24.58 -3.34 -34.39
CA ILE A 47 -25.04 -3.35 -32.99
C ILE A 47 -24.45 -4.56 -32.24
N GLY A 48 -24.51 -5.76 -32.84
CA GLY A 48 -23.98 -6.98 -32.23
C GLY A 48 -22.45 -7.02 -32.07
N LYS A 49 -21.69 -6.15 -32.77
CA LYS A 49 -20.23 -6.04 -32.58
C LYS A 49 -19.91 -5.28 -31.28
N MET A 50 -20.72 -4.29 -30.92
CA MET A 50 -20.58 -3.53 -29.69
C MET A 50 -20.93 -4.37 -28.46
N GLU A 51 -21.98 -5.18 -28.52
CA GLU A 51 -22.36 -6.07 -27.40
C GLU A 51 -21.25 -7.05 -27.02
N LYS A 52 -20.57 -7.64 -28.03
CA LYS A 52 -19.41 -8.51 -27.82
C LYS A 52 -18.24 -7.75 -27.17
N GLN A 53 -17.98 -6.51 -27.59
CA GLN A 53 -16.94 -5.68 -26.98
C GLN A 53 -17.29 -5.31 -25.53
N ILE A 54 -18.53 -4.95 -25.24
CA ILE A 54 -18.99 -4.65 -23.88
C ILE A 54 -18.83 -5.88 -22.98
N LYS A 55 -19.23 -7.06 -23.45
CA LYS A 55 -19.06 -8.32 -22.69
C LYS A 55 -17.58 -8.60 -22.40
N TYR A 56 -16.72 -8.49 -23.42
CA TYR A 56 -15.28 -8.67 -23.27
C TYR A 56 -14.68 -7.68 -22.25
N MET A 57 -15.05 -6.40 -22.34
CA MET A 57 -14.56 -5.37 -21.41
C MET A 57 -15.04 -5.64 -19.98
N LYS A 58 -16.28 -6.13 -19.80
CA LYS A 58 -16.82 -6.47 -18.49
C LYS A 58 -16.11 -7.66 -17.85
N GLU A 59 -15.80 -8.70 -18.64
CA GLU A 59 -15.01 -9.85 -18.18
C GLU A 59 -13.57 -9.43 -17.83
N LYS A 60 -12.97 -8.57 -18.64
CA LYS A 60 -11.65 -8.02 -18.38
C LYS A 60 -11.63 -7.17 -17.11
N ALA A 61 -12.64 -6.33 -16.87
CA ALA A 61 -12.79 -5.54 -15.65
C ALA A 61 -12.84 -6.45 -14.40
N LYS A 62 -13.64 -7.51 -14.43
CA LYS A 62 -13.70 -8.51 -13.33
C LYS A 62 -12.33 -9.14 -13.07
N SER A 63 -11.60 -9.50 -14.12
CA SER A 63 -10.24 -10.07 -13.97
C SER A 63 -9.25 -9.10 -13.30
N PHE A 64 -9.44 -7.80 -13.47
CA PHE A 64 -8.64 -6.78 -12.77
C PHE A 64 -9.07 -6.63 -11.31
N GLU A 65 -10.38 -6.62 -11.03
CA GLU A 65 -10.88 -6.59 -9.65
C GLU A 65 -10.34 -7.77 -8.82
N ASP A 66 -10.32 -8.98 -9.38
CA ASP A 66 -9.80 -10.16 -8.69
C ASP A 66 -8.29 -10.04 -8.42
N LYS A 67 -7.52 -9.51 -9.38
CA LYS A 67 -6.08 -9.23 -9.18
C LYS A 67 -5.86 -8.17 -8.11
N VAL A 68 -6.65 -7.11 -8.08
CA VAL A 68 -6.56 -6.07 -7.04
C VAL A 68 -6.78 -6.68 -5.66
N LYS A 69 -7.81 -7.52 -5.49
CA LYS A 69 -8.06 -8.25 -4.22
C LYS A 69 -6.90 -9.16 -3.83
N GLU A 70 -6.26 -9.82 -4.79
CA GLU A 70 -5.07 -10.64 -4.54
C GLU A 70 -3.89 -9.78 -4.04
N TYR A 71 -3.65 -8.64 -4.68
CA TYR A 71 -2.60 -7.71 -4.25
C TYR A 71 -2.88 -7.09 -2.88
N GLU A 72 -4.14 -6.76 -2.57
CA GLU A 72 -4.53 -6.27 -1.24
C GLU A 72 -4.23 -7.30 -0.15
N LYS A 73 -4.56 -8.58 -0.39
CA LYS A 73 -4.22 -9.67 0.55
C LYS A 73 -2.71 -9.80 0.76
N LYS A 74 -1.93 -9.78 -0.32
CA LYS A 74 -0.46 -9.81 -0.24
C LYS A 74 0.09 -8.61 0.53
N ALA A 75 -0.41 -7.41 0.27
CA ALA A 75 -0.01 -6.21 0.98
C ALA A 75 -0.31 -6.30 2.48
N GLN A 76 -1.44 -6.91 2.87
CA GLN A 76 -1.79 -7.14 4.26
C GLN A 76 -0.83 -8.14 4.93
N GLU A 77 -0.50 -9.24 4.26
CA GLU A 77 0.49 -10.22 4.76
C GLU A 77 1.86 -9.57 5.01
N TYR A 78 2.32 -8.71 4.10
CA TYR A 78 3.57 -7.96 4.29
C TYR A 78 3.50 -6.99 5.47
N LYS A 79 2.35 -6.34 5.70
CA LYS A 79 2.16 -5.47 6.88
C LYS A 79 2.23 -6.27 8.19
N ASP A 80 1.65 -7.46 8.22
CA ASP A 80 1.66 -8.30 9.42
C ASP A 80 3.08 -8.84 9.71
N LYS A 81 3.81 -9.26 8.67
CA LYS A 81 5.24 -9.61 8.79
C LYS A 81 6.09 -8.44 9.29
N ALA A 82 5.83 -7.22 8.80
CA ALA A 82 6.56 -6.04 9.25
C ALA A 82 6.35 -5.77 10.76
N LYS A 83 5.12 -5.97 11.27
CA LYS A 83 4.84 -5.87 12.71
C LYS A 83 5.55 -6.96 13.53
N GLU A 84 5.65 -8.17 13.00
CA GLU A 84 6.40 -9.26 13.64
C GLU A 84 7.89 -8.91 13.77
N PHE A 85 8.49 -8.37 12.72
CA PHE A 85 9.88 -7.89 12.75
C PHE A 85 10.08 -6.73 13.72
N ASP A 86 9.12 -5.80 13.84
CA ASP A 86 9.19 -4.70 14.80
C ASP A 86 9.17 -5.23 16.25
N ASN A 87 8.26 -6.17 16.56
CA ASN A 87 8.19 -6.82 17.86
C ASN A 87 9.50 -7.55 18.20
N MET A 88 10.07 -8.29 17.24
CA MET A 88 11.35 -8.98 17.43
C MET A 88 12.49 -7.99 17.70
N THR A 89 12.51 -6.86 16.99
CA THR A 89 13.50 -5.80 17.19
C THR A 89 13.44 -5.25 18.61
N GLN A 90 12.23 -4.96 19.12
CA GLN A 90 12.05 -4.50 20.49
C GLN A 90 12.54 -5.52 21.53
N VAL A 91 12.33 -6.82 21.29
CA VAL A 91 12.83 -7.90 22.17
C VAL A 91 14.37 -7.91 22.19
N TYR A 92 15.02 -7.77 21.03
CA TYR A 92 16.48 -7.71 20.95
C TYR A 92 17.03 -6.46 21.63
N GLU A 93 16.41 -5.30 21.42
CA GLU A 93 16.81 -4.07 22.10
C GLU A 93 16.74 -4.20 23.63
N TRP A 94 15.68 -4.84 24.14
CA TRP A 94 15.55 -5.11 25.57
C TRP A 94 16.65 -6.05 26.08
N LYS A 95 16.97 -7.12 25.35
CA LYS A 95 18.08 -8.03 25.70
C LYS A 95 19.43 -7.30 25.73
N ILE A 96 19.70 -6.44 24.75
CA ILE A 96 20.93 -5.63 24.72
C ILE A 96 20.98 -4.70 25.94
N LYS A 97 19.87 -4.02 26.27
CA LYS A 97 19.79 -3.17 27.47
C LYS A 97 20.08 -3.95 28.75
N GLU A 98 19.58 -5.18 28.87
CA GLU A 98 19.82 -6.03 30.03
C GLU A 98 21.27 -6.51 30.10
N MET A 99 21.86 -6.93 28.97
CA MET A 99 23.28 -7.29 28.92
C MET A 99 24.17 -6.11 29.32
N ASN A 100 23.92 -4.92 28.79
CA ASN A 100 24.67 -3.70 29.15
C ASN A 100 24.52 -3.36 30.65
N ARG A 101 23.36 -3.66 31.26
CA ARG A 101 23.16 -3.50 32.70
C ARG A 101 24.00 -4.50 33.49
N MET A 102 24.04 -5.76 33.06
CA MET A 102 24.86 -6.81 33.69
C MET A 102 26.36 -6.50 33.56
N GLU A 103 26.80 -6.08 32.39
CA GLU A 103 28.18 -5.68 32.13
C GLU A 103 28.61 -4.53 33.06
N ARG A 104 27.80 -3.47 33.20
CA ARG A 104 28.10 -2.38 34.15
C ARG A 104 28.21 -2.87 35.59
N LYS A 105 27.33 -3.77 36.03
CA LYS A 105 27.40 -4.35 37.38
C LYS A 105 28.68 -5.18 37.56
N PHE A 106 29.09 -5.93 36.54
CA PHE A 106 30.31 -6.71 36.56
C PHE A 106 31.54 -5.79 36.69
N TRP A 107 31.66 -4.79 35.81
CA TRP A 107 32.77 -3.83 35.86
C TRP A 107 32.83 -3.05 37.18
N MET A 108 31.68 -2.66 37.74
CA MET A 108 31.64 -2.00 39.05
C MET A 108 32.15 -2.91 40.18
N LYS A 109 31.75 -4.19 40.19
CA LYS A 109 32.27 -5.15 41.18
C LYS A 109 33.78 -5.36 41.02
N LEU A 110 34.26 -5.47 39.78
CA LEU A 110 35.69 -5.61 39.48
C LEU A 110 36.49 -4.39 39.95
N LEU A 111 35.97 -3.18 39.69
CA LEU A 111 36.56 -1.92 40.14
C LEU A 111 36.67 -1.87 41.67
N VAL A 112 35.60 -2.22 42.39
CA VAL A 112 35.59 -2.24 43.87
C VAL A 112 36.59 -3.26 44.42
N ALA A 113 36.68 -4.45 43.82
CA ALA A 113 37.66 -5.46 44.23
C ALA A 113 39.11 -4.99 44.03
N LEU A 114 39.41 -4.36 42.88
CA LEU A 114 40.73 -3.79 42.60
C LEU A 114 41.10 -2.67 43.58
N LEU A 115 40.17 -1.75 43.87
CA LEU A 115 40.38 -0.69 44.85
C LEU A 115 40.61 -1.25 46.27
N GLY A 116 39.89 -2.31 46.65
CA GLY A 116 40.10 -3.00 47.93
C GLY A 116 41.48 -3.65 48.04
N LEU A 117 41.96 -4.29 46.97
CA LEU A 117 43.30 -4.89 46.93
C LEU A 117 44.40 -3.81 47.04
N VAL A 118 44.31 -2.74 46.25
CA VAL A 118 45.29 -1.64 46.29
C VAL A 118 45.27 -0.93 47.65
N GLY A 119 44.09 -0.63 48.18
CA GLY A 119 43.93 -0.02 49.50
C GLY A 119 44.46 -0.89 50.63
N GLY A 120 44.20 -2.21 50.60
CA GLY A 120 44.74 -3.17 51.55
C GLY A 120 46.27 -3.26 51.50
N CYS A 121 46.85 -3.28 50.30
CA CYS A 121 48.30 -3.26 50.13
C CYS A 121 48.94 -1.97 50.66
N LEU A 122 48.33 -0.81 50.43
CA LEU A 122 48.84 0.46 50.96
C LEU A 122 48.76 0.51 52.49
N PHE A 123 47.66 0.03 53.08
CA PHE A 123 47.49 -0.05 54.53
C PHE A 123 48.52 -1.01 55.17
N PHE A 124 48.75 -2.18 54.56
CA PHE A 124 49.76 -3.13 55.02
C PHE A 124 51.18 -2.56 54.97
N ASN A 125 51.55 -1.89 53.86
CA ASN A 125 52.85 -1.22 53.74
C ASN A 125 53.02 -0.09 54.76
N TYR A 126 51.94 0.66 55.04
CA TYR A 126 51.95 1.71 56.06
C TYR A 126 52.12 1.13 57.48
N TRP A 127 51.35 0.09 57.82
CA TRP A 127 51.41 -0.61 59.10
C TRP A 127 52.79 -1.23 59.38
N VAL A 128 53.36 -1.97 58.41
CA VAL A 128 54.71 -2.57 58.52
C VAL A 128 55.78 -1.49 58.74
N LYS A 129 55.60 -0.30 58.17
CA LYS A 129 56.54 0.81 58.32
C LYS A 129 56.44 1.50 59.69
N ASP A 130 55.24 1.60 60.26
CA ASP A 130 55.01 2.19 61.59
C ASP A 130 55.38 1.23 62.74
N GLU A 131 55.26 -0.10 62.58
CA GLU A 131 55.61 -1.06 63.63
C GLU A 131 57.11 -1.42 63.71
N GLY A 132 57.96 -0.89 62.83
CA GLY A 132 59.42 -1.04 62.97
C GLY A 132 59.92 -2.49 63.03
N ILE A 133 59.20 -3.44 62.41
CA ILE A 133 59.58 -4.85 62.43
C ILE A 133 60.81 -5.04 61.52
N ALA A 134 61.99 -5.04 62.14
CA ALA A 134 63.22 -5.48 61.49
C ALA A 134 63.06 -6.95 61.09
N LEU A 135 63.04 -7.22 59.78
CA LEU A 135 63.10 -8.59 59.25
C LEU A 135 64.34 -9.30 59.82
N PRO A 136 64.20 -10.52 60.38
CA PRO A 136 65.35 -11.29 60.82
C PRO A 136 66.20 -11.64 59.59
N ARG A 137 67.50 -11.34 59.68
CA ARG A 137 68.52 -11.75 58.70
C ARG A 137 68.70 -13.26 58.68
#